data_AF-J9UUU0-F1
#
_entry.id   AF-J9UUU0-F1
#
_cell.length_a   1.000
_cell.length_b   1.000
_cell.length_c   1.000
_cell.angle_alpha   90.00
_cell.angle_beta   90.00
_cell.angle_gamma   90.00
#
_symmetry.space_group_name_H-M   'P 1'
#
loop_
_entity.id
_entity.type
_entity.pdbx_description
1 polymer ?
#
loop_
_entity_poly.entity_id
_entity_poly.type
_entity_poly.pdbx_seq_one_letter_code
_entity_poly.pdbx_strand_id
1 'polypeptide(L)' 'MFNVLTFGELLYDVYNDVSVIGGAPFNYSIQLSRLLNNDDKLKFITSLGNDELANNAMDFIKKKILILL' A
#
# COMPACT_ATOMS: atom_id res chain seq x y z
N MET A 1 10.24 17.20 -13.89
CA MET A 1 10.39 15.88 -13.26
C MET A 1 9.42 15.82 -12.09
N PHE A 2 8.57 14.81 -11.98
CA PHE A 2 7.45 14.80 -11.03
C PHE A 2 7.71 13.80 -9.91
N ASN A 3 7.47 14.24 -8.67
CA ASN A 3 7.38 13.37 -7.50
C ASN A 3 5.91 13.18 -7.17
N VAL A 4 5.49 11.96 -6.87
CA VAL A 4 4.10 11.65 -6.56
C VAL A 4 4.01 11.13 -5.13
N LEU A 5 3.16 11.80 -4.35
CA LEU A 5 2.81 11.36 -3.01
C LEU A 5 1.35 10.94 -3.01
N THR A 6 1.10 9.72 -2.57
CA THR A 6 -0.23 9.19 -2.29
C THR A 6 -0.36 8.99 -0.79
N PHE A 7 -1.54 9.25 -0.23
CA PHE A 7 -1.75 9.09 1.20
C PHE A 7 -3.19 8.71 1.49
N GLY A 8 -3.38 7.99 2.60
CA GLY A 8 -4.69 7.59 3.08
C GLY A 8 -4.65 6.18 3.63
N GLU A 9 -5.80 5.53 3.68
CA GLU A 9 -5.93 4.24 4.34
C GLU A 9 -5.42 3.07 3.49
N LEU A 10 -4.86 2.10 4.20
CA LEU A 10 -4.79 0.71 3.82
C LEU A 10 -5.66 -0.06 4.80
N LEU A 11 -6.54 -0.92 4.28
CA LEU A 11 -7.43 -1.73 5.09
C LEU A 11 -7.48 -3.17 4.58
N TYR A 12 -8.09 -4.04 5.38
CA TYR A 12 -8.43 -5.40 4.97
C TYR A 12 -9.93 -5.47 4.67
N ASP A 13 -10.26 -5.80 3.43
CA ASP A 13 -11.60 -6.25 3.05
C ASP A 13 -11.73 -7.73 3.41
N VAL A 14 -12.59 -8.05 4.38
CA VAL A 14 -12.75 -9.40 4.93
C VAL A 14 -14.01 -10.04 4.35
N TYR A 15 -13.84 -11.17 3.67
CA TYR A 15 -14.89 -11.99 3.05
C TYR A 15 -14.85 -13.39 3.64
N ASN A 16 -15.78 -13.73 4.54
CA ASN A 16 -15.84 -15.05 5.21
C ASN A 16 -14.44 -15.51 5.67
N ASP A 17 -13.81 -16.41 4.91
CA ASP A 17 -12.52 -17.04 5.22
C ASP A 17 -11.30 -16.36 4.56
N VAL A 18 -11.49 -15.25 3.83
CA VAL A 18 -10.45 -14.57 3.05
C VAL A 18 -10.35 -13.10 3.43
N SER A 19 -9.13 -12.63 3.72
CA SER A 19 -8.83 -11.22 3.92
C SER A 19 -8.01 -10.70 2.74
N VAL A 20 -8.45 -9.61 2.12
CA VAL A 20 -7.81 -8.98 0.96
C VAL A 20 -7.38 -7.57 1.34
N ILE A 21 -6.13 -7.20 1.02
CA ILE A 21 -5.67 -5.82 1.25
C ILE A 21 -6.32 -4.90 0.21
N GLY A 22 -6.91 -3.82 0.70
CA GLY A 22 -7.61 -2.80 -0.07
C GLY A 22 -7.36 -1.39 0.45
N GLY A 23 -8.31 -0.50 0.14
CA GLY A 23 -8.21 0.94 0.35
C GLY A 23 -8.02 1.68 -0.98
N ALA A 24 -8.89 2.65 -1.27
CA ALA A 24 -8.83 3.39 -2.53
C ALA A 24 -7.46 4.11 -2.75
N PRO A 25 -6.87 4.75 -1.72
CA PRO A 25 -5.54 5.37 -1.85
C PRO A 25 -4.43 4.34 -2.15
N PHE A 26 -4.45 3.21 -1.45
CA PHE A 26 -3.49 2.12 -1.65
C PHE A 26 -3.63 1.45 -3.03
N ASN A 27 -4.86 1.21 -3.47
CA ASN A 27 -5.12 0.63 -4.79
C ASN A 27 -4.60 1.54 -5.90
N TYR A 28 -4.81 2.86 -5.78
CA TYR A 28 -4.26 3.82 -6.73
C TYR A 28 -2.72 3.81 -6.73
N SER A 29 -2.08 3.82 -5.56
CA SER A 29 -0.61 3.82 -5.46
C SER A 29 0.01 2.57 -6.07
N ILE A 30 -0.58 1.39 -5.87
CA ILE A 30 -0.12 0.14 -6.48
C ILE A 30 -0.24 0.15 -8.01
N GLN A 31 -1.35 0.66 -8.57
CA GLN A 31 -1.46 0.72 -10.03
C GLN A 31 -0.49 1.74 -10.61
N LEU A 32 -0.29 2.88 -9.94
CA LEU A 32 0.66 3.88 -10.38
C LEU A 32 2.11 3.37 -10.29
N SER A 33 2.47 2.61 -9.25
CA SER A 33 3.81 2.03 -9.13
C SER A 33 4.13 1.13 -10.32
N ARG A 34 3.16 0.33 -10.78
CA ARG A 34 3.31 -0.54 -11.96
C ARG A 34 3.54 0.26 -13.24
N LEU A 35 2.80 1.34 -13.44
CA LEU A 35 2.98 2.21 -14.61
C LEU A 35 4.33 2.93 -14.62
N LEU A 36 4.87 3.22 -13.42
CA LEU A 36 6.16 3.88 -13.24
C LEU A 36 7.34 2.89 -13.14
N ASN A 37 7.13 1.59 -13.39
CA ASN A 37 8.15 0.55 -13.22
C ASN A 37 8.81 0.55 -11.82
N ASN A 38 8.02 0.84 -10.77
CA ASN A 38 8.46 0.96 -9.38
C ASN A 38 9.54 2.04 -9.15
N ASP A 39 9.42 3.18 -9.83
CA ASP A 39 10.27 4.36 -9.62
C ASP A 39 10.11 4.92 -8.18
N ASP A 40 11.23 5.17 -7.49
CA ASP A 40 11.33 5.71 -6.13
C ASP A 40 10.68 7.10 -5.96
N LYS A 41 10.29 7.76 -7.06
CA LYS A 41 9.55 9.03 -7.07
C LYS A 41 8.12 8.90 -6.54
N LEU A 42 7.57 7.69 -6.45
CA LEU A 42 6.26 7.42 -5.86
C LEU A 42 6.40 6.99 -4.39
N LYS A 43 5.69 7.69 -3.51
CA LYS A 43 5.58 7.33 -2.09
C LYS A 43 4.13 7.16 -1.66
N PHE A 44 3.89 6.25 -0.73
CA PHE A 44 2.59 6.05 -0.11
C PHE A 44 2.71 6.20 1.41
N ILE A 45 1.89 7.10 1.97
CA ILE A 45 1.80 7.34 3.42
C ILE A 45 0.49 6.76 3.93
N THR A 46 0.58 5.87 4.90
CA THR A 46 -0.57 5.33 5.65
C THR A 46 -0.19 5.16 7.11
N SER A 47 -1.18 5.06 7.98
CA SER A 47 -1.00 4.58 9.33
C SER A 47 -1.52 3.14 9.42
N LEU A 48 -0.83 2.30 10.18
CA LEU A 48 -1.26 0.93 10.49
C LEU A 48 -1.34 0.78 12.01
N GLY A 49 -2.12 -0.21 12.46
CA GLY A 49 -2.15 -0.62 13.86
C GLY A 49 -0.84 -1.24 14.32
N ASN A 50 -0.83 -1.73 15.57
CA ASN A 50 0.28 -2.48 16.14
C ASN A 50 -0.15 -3.92 16.43
N ASP A 51 -0.57 -4.62 15.38
CA ASP A 51 -1.10 -5.98 15.44
C ASP A 51 -0.57 -6.85 14.29
N GLU A 52 -1.01 -8.12 14.27
CA GLU A 52 -0.59 -9.07 13.24
C GLU A 52 -1.04 -8.67 11.84
N LEU A 53 -2.20 -8.05 11.69
CA LEU A 53 -2.70 -7.58 10.40
C LEU A 53 -1.81 -6.46 9.86
N ALA A 54 -1.37 -5.54 10.70
CA ALA A 54 -0.40 -4.50 10.33
C ALA A 54 0.93 -5.10 9.86
N ASN A 55 1.44 -6.13 10.55
CA ASN A 55 2.65 -6.84 10.13
C ASN A 55 2.48 -7.52 8.76
N ASN A 56 1.35 -8.20 8.56
CA ASN A 56 1.01 -8.86 7.30
C ASN A 56 0.87 -7.84 6.14
N ALA A 57 0.27 -6.67 6.41
CA ALA A 57 0.17 -5.59 5.44
C ALA A 57 1.55 -5.05 5.08
N MET A 58 2.41 -4.81 6.07
CA MET A 58 3.79 -4.35 5.84
C MET A 58 4.58 -5.32 4.97
N ASP A 59 4.48 -6.62 5.22
CA ASP A 59 5.14 -7.66 4.43
C ASP A 59 4.60 -7.73 2.99
N PHE A 60 3.30 -7.53 2.80
CA PHE A 60 2.71 -7.41 1.46
C PHE A 60 3.25 -6.20 0.69
N ILE A 61 3.30 -5.03 1.33
CA ILE A 61 3.76 -3.78 0.71
C ILE A 61 5.24 -3.87 0.34
N LYS A 62 6.10 -4.40 1.21
CA LYS A 62 7.53 -4.60 0.95
C LYS A 62 7.78 -5.47 -0.28
N LYS A 63 6.99 -6.53 -0.47
CA LYS A 63 7.06 -7.39 -1.67
C LYS A 63 6.61 -6.67 -2.95
N LYS A 64 5.85 -5.57 -2.83
CA LYS A 64 5.34 -4.77 -3.95
C LYS A 64 6.11 -3.47 -4.18
N ILE A 65 7.23 -3.26 -3.47
CA ILE A 65 8.22 -2.17 -3.70
C ILE A 65 7.57 -0.78 -3.53
N LEU A 66 6.85 -0.58 -2.43
CA LEU A 66 6.42 0.75 -1.99
C LEU A 66 7.18 1.15 -0.73
N ILE A 67 7.77 2.35 -0.74
CA ILE A 67 8.38 2.95 0.43
C ILE A 67 7.25 3.52 1.30
N LEU A 68 7.08 2.93 2.49
CA LEU A 68 6.23 3.48 3.55
C LEU A 68 7.03 4.56 4.30
N LEU A 69 6.45 5.75 4.44
CA LEU A 69 6.91 6.82 5.33
C LEU A 69 5.87 7.01 6.43
#